data_AF-A0A536NUQ7-F1
#
_entry.id   AF-A0A536NUQ7-F1
#
_cell.length_a   1.000
_cell.length_b   1.000
_cell.length_c   1.000
_cell.angle_alpha   90.00
_cell.angle_beta   90.00
_cell.angle_gamma   90.00
#
_symmetry.space_group_name_H-M   'P 1'
#
loop_
_entity.id
_entity.type
_entity.pdbx_description
1 polymer ?
#
loop_
_entity_poly.entity_id
_entity_poly.type
_entity_poly.pdbx_seq_one_letter_code
_entity_poly.pdbx_strand_id
1 'polypeptide(L)'
;MLPRVSLFGVGMTLSGICWDAYLHAIDPTRVLHEGLVALGNPGHLLIAAGIGLSTLAQAAMVYGRLGRRWQRGVFAGGTLAAVLLVALVLAWSSARQARTVAGTGHSHQPSRAATPDEVRASNALLAETTAGVARYRDPAAAIADGYHPATPSSALISEWINPSYSKAARVLDPRHPERLMYVNGPGGPILAGAMFVMPSVAFDGPALGGPLTPWHRHTDLCFLPNGTLVGTNGYGFACPLGSRTLITPAMLHVWVVYNPAGPFAEDLSPRAIVRMLDGA
;
A
#
# COMPACT_ATOMS: atom_id res chain seq x y z
N MET A 1 -0.81 31.38 32.98
CA MET A 1 -1.49 31.04 31.70
C MET A 1 -0.80 29.91 30.97
N LEU A 2 0.52 29.93 30.76
CA LEU A 2 1.26 28.89 30.02
C LEU A 2 1.03 27.42 30.45
N PRO A 3 0.91 27.08 31.76
CA PRO A 3 0.62 25.69 32.16
C PRO A 3 -0.75 25.20 31.67
N ARG A 4 -1.76 26.08 31.63
CA ARG A 4 -3.10 25.76 31.14
C ARG A 4 -3.10 25.58 29.61
N VAL A 5 -2.33 26.39 28.88
CA VAL A 5 -2.13 26.25 27.43
C VAL A 5 -1.45 24.93 27.10
N SER A 6 -0.43 24.55 27.88
CA SER A 6 0.25 23.27 27.72
C SER A 6 -0.69 22.09 27.93
N LEU A 7 -1.49 22.12 29.01
CA LEU A 7 -2.46 21.07 29.32
C LEU A 7 -3.55 20.96 28.26
N PHE A 8 -4.03 22.10 27.75
CA PHE A 8 -4.99 22.14 26.65
C PHE A 8 -4.42 21.50 25.37
N GLY A 9 -3.17 21.82 25.02
CA GLY A 9 -2.47 21.18 23.89
C GLY A 9 -2.37 19.67 24.03
N VAL A 10 -2.06 19.15 25.22
CA VAL A 10 -2.06 17.69 25.49
C VAL A 10 -3.45 17.08 25.27
N GLY A 11 -4.51 17.74 25.76
CA GLY A 11 -5.90 17.30 25.55
C GLY A 11 -6.29 17.23 24.07
N MET A 12 -5.86 18.21 23.27
CA MET A 12 -6.04 18.20 21.81
C MET A 12 -5.33 17.01 21.16
N THR A 13 -4.09 16.73 21.55
CA THR A 13 -3.33 15.60 21.02
C THR A 13 -4.02 14.27 21.31
N LEU A 14 -4.44 14.03 22.55
CA LEU A 14 -5.13 12.81 22.94
C LEU A 14 -6.46 12.65 22.21
N SER A 15 -7.23 13.74 22.12
CA SER A 15 -8.50 13.73 21.37
C SER A 15 -8.29 13.43 19.89
N GLY A 16 -7.21 13.97 19.32
CA GLY A 16 -6.85 13.74 17.92
C GLY A 16 -6.45 12.28 17.66
N ILE A 17 -5.71 11.65 18.57
CA ILE A 17 -5.38 10.22 18.51
C ILE A 17 -6.64 9.35 18.59
N CYS A 18 -7.56 9.65 19.52
CA CYS A 18 -8.81 8.91 19.62
C CYS A 18 -9.68 9.07 18.36
N TRP A 19 -9.73 10.28 17.80
CA TRP A 19 -10.47 10.56 16.58
C TRP A 19 -9.88 9.84 15.37
N ASP A 20 -8.55 9.86 15.24
CA ASP A 20 -7.82 9.17 14.19
C ASP A 20 -8.05 7.64 14.24
N ALA A 21 -7.92 7.06 15.43
CA ALA A 21 -8.20 5.65 15.66
C ALA A 21 -9.66 5.28 15.32
N TYR A 22 -10.62 6.15 15.65
CA TYR A 22 -12.02 5.98 15.26
C TYR A 22 -12.21 6.01 13.75
N LEU A 23 -11.58 6.97 13.05
CA LEU A 23 -11.65 7.08 11.60
C LEU A 23 -11.07 5.85 10.89
N HIS A 24 -9.96 5.29 11.39
CA HIS A 24 -9.39 4.05 10.87
C HIS A 24 -10.19 2.80 11.21
N ALA A 25 -10.93 2.80 12.32
CA ALA A 25 -11.81 1.69 12.69
C ALA A 25 -13.07 1.64 11.81
N ILE A 26 -13.61 2.79 11.41
CA ILE A 26 -14.78 2.85 10.50
C ILE A 26 -14.39 2.71 9.03
N ASP A 27 -13.19 3.13 8.65
CA ASP A 27 -12.69 3.06 7.28
C ASP A 27 -11.20 2.70 7.27
N PRO A 28 -10.87 1.38 7.21
CA PRO A 28 -9.50 0.92 7.13
C PRO A 28 -8.77 1.39 5.87
N THR A 29 -9.49 1.78 4.81
CA THR A 29 -8.88 2.19 3.53
C THR A 29 -8.27 3.59 3.58
N ARG A 30 -8.54 4.39 4.62
CA ARG A 30 -7.93 5.70 4.85
C ARG A 30 -6.40 5.69 4.85
N VAL A 31 -5.79 4.59 5.29
CA VAL A 31 -4.32 4.43 5.26
C VAL A 31 -3.74 4.58 3.84
N LEU A 32 -4.56 4.37 2.80
CA LEU A 32 -4.16 4.50 1.40
C LEU A 32 -4.26 5.93 0.88
N HIS A 33 -4.87 6.84 1.64
CA HIS A 33 -5.18 8.20 1.23
C HIS A 33 -4.51 9.25 2.11
N GLU A 34 -3.96 8.84 3.25
CA GLU A 34 -3.43 9.73 4.27
C GLU A 34 -1.90 9.62 4.37
N GLY A 35 -1.22 10.77 4.27
CA GLY A 35 0.22 10.87 4.57
C GLY A 35 0.48 10.98 6.07
N LEU A 36 1.76 10.95 6.47
CA LEU A 36 2.21 10.98 7.87
C LEU A 36 1.61 12.12 8.71
N VAL A 37 1.27 13.25 8.06
CA VAL A 37 0.45 14.35 8.59
C VAL A 37 -0.48 14.83 7.47
N ALA A 38 -1.64 14.18 7.34
CA ALA A 38 -2.63 14.55 6.33
C ALA A 38 -3.52 15.70 6.83
N LEU A 39 -3.43 16.89 6.23
CA LEU A 39 -4.31 18.03 6.56
C LEU A 39 -5.80 17.75 6.29
N GLY A 40 -6.12 16.74 5.49
CA GLY A 40 -7.48 16.26 5.25
C GLY A 40 -8.06 15.35 6.33
N ASN A 41 -7.23 14.84 7.25
CA ASN A 41 -7.68 14.08 8.42
C ASN A 41 -7.78 15.05 9.63
N PRO A 42 -8.97 15.29 10.18
CA PRO A 42 -9.16 16.21 11.31
C PRO A 42 -8.44 15.73 12.58
N GLY A 43 -8.23 14.42 12.76
CA GLY A 43 -7.44 13.84 13.85
C GLY A 43 -5.97 14.24 13.75
N HIS A 44 -5.35 14.07 12.59
CA HIS A 44 -3.97 14.50 12.33
C HIS A 44 -3.74 16.00 12.57
N LEU A 45 -4.69 16.84 12.12
CA LEU A 45 -4.62 18.28 12.35
C LEU A 45 -4.68 18.63 13.84
N LEU A 46 -5.55 17.96 14.59
CA LEU A 46 -5.70 18.15 16.03
C LEU A 46 -4.45 17.70 16.81
N ILE A 47 -3.85 16.57 16.40
CA ILE A 47 -2.57 16.07 16.92
C ILE A 47 -1.46 17.10 16.69
N ALA A 48 -1.29 17.57 15.45
CA ALA A 48 -0.24 18.51 15.10
C ALA A 48 -0.39 19.85 15.85
N ALA A 49 -1.63 20.37 15.93
CA ALA A 49 -1.93 21.59 16.66
C ALA A 49 -1.67 21.44 18.18
N GLY A 50 -2.08 20.31 18.78
CA GLY A 50 -1.88 20.02 20.20
C GLY A 50 -0.40 19.90 20.58
N ILE A 51 0.40 19.22 19.75
CA ILE A 51 1.86 19.14 19.92
C ILE A 51 2.49 20.53 19.79
N GLY A 52 2.08 21.33 18.79
CA GLY A 52 2.60 22.69 18.62
C GLY A 52 2.31 23.60 19.82
N LEU A 53 1.06 23.62 20.30
CA LEU A 53 0.65 24.43 21.45
C LEU A 53 1.38 24.02 22.74
N SER A 54 1.47 22.71 22.99
CA SER A 54 2.12 22.20 24.20
C SER A 54 3.64 22.45 24.20
N THR A 55 4.32 22.27 23.07
CA THR A 55 5.76 22.52 22.95
C THR A 55 6.10 24.01 23.06
N LEU A 56 5.33 24.89 22.42
CA LEU A 56 5.51 26.34 22.53
C LEU A 56 5.28 26.86 23.96
N ALA A 57 4.23 26.38 24.63
CA ALA A 57 3.96 26.75 26.01
C ALA A 57 5.07 26.30 26.96
N GLN A 58 5.59 25.08 26.79
CA GLN A 58 6.72 24.56 27.56
C GLN A 58 8.00 25.35 27.29
N ALA A 59 8.32 25.64 26.03
CA ALA A 59 9.48 26.45 25.67
C ALA A 59 9.41 27.86 26.29
N ALA A 60 8.24 28.50 26.27
CA ALA A 60 8.03 29.81 26.91
C ALA A 60 8.19 29.75 28.43
N MET A 61 7.72 28.68 29.09
CA MET A 61 7.91 28.49 30.53
C MET A 61 9.38 28.33 30.91
N VAL A 62 10.15 27.56 30.13
CA VAL A 62 11.59 27.39 30.36
C VAL A 62 12.33 28.70 30.10
N TYR A 63 12.05 29.37 28.98
CA TYR A 63 12.66 30.65 28.63
C TYR A 63 12.45 31.71 29.72
N GLY A 64 11.24 31.80 30.28
CA GLY A 64 10.90 32.74 31.35
C GLY A 64 11.67 32.49 32.67
N ARG A 65 12.14 31.27 32.91
CA ARG A 65 12.96 30.91 34.09
C ARG A 65 14.45 31.20 33.92
N LEU A 66 14.91 31.45 32.69
CA LEU A 66 16.32 31.75 32.43
C LEU A 66 16.65 33.18 32.85
N GLY A 67 17.56 33.33 33.81
CA GLY A 67 17.94 34.63 34.37
C GLY A 67 19.01 35.37 33.54
N ARG A 68 19.93 34.64 32.89
CA ARG A 68 21.05 35.26 32.16
C ARG A 68 20.74 35.42 30.67
N ARG A 69 21.13 36.56 30.07
CA ARG A 69 20.93 36.85 28.65
C ARG A 69 21.53 35.79 27.72
N TRP A 70 22.73 35.29 28.03
CA TRP A 70 23.38 34.26 27.22
C TRP A 70 22.62 32.92 27.26
N GLN A 71 22.04 32.54 28.41
CA GLN A 71 21.23 31.32 28.55
C GLN A 71 19.96 31.42 27.69
N ARG A 72 19.31 32.59 27.67
CA ARG A 72 18.15 32.87 26.80
C ARG A 72 18.51 32.77 25.32
N GLY A 73 19.68 33.31 24.94
CA GLY A 73 20.19 33.22 23.57
C GLY A 73 20.45 31.77 23.14
N VAL A 74 21.14 30.99 23.96
CA VAL A 74 21.42 29.57 23.71
C VAL A 74 20.12 28.76 23.62
N PHE A 75 19.19 28.96 24.55
CA PHE A 75 17.92 28.24 24.55
C PHE A 75 17.05 28.58 23.34
N ALA A 76 16.93 29.86 22.97
CA ALA A 76 16.18 30.28 21.80
C ALA A 76 16.81 29.72 20.51
N GLY A 77 18.14 29.78 20.39
CA GLY A 77 18.87 29.21 19.26
C GLY A 77 18.69 27.69 19.15
N GLY A 78 18.79 26.96 20.27
CA GLY A 78 18.57 25.51 20.30
C GLY A 78 17.12 25.12 19.97
N THR A 79 16.14 25.88 20.46
CA THR A 79 14.72 25.64 20.15
C THR A 79 14.44 25.87 18.66
N LEU A 80 14.98 26.95 18.08
CA LEU A 80 14.87 27.23 16.65
C LEU A 80 15.53 26.13 15.81
N ALA A 81 16.72 25.67 16.19
CA ALA A 81 17.42 24.57 15.51
C ALA A 81 16.61 23.26 15.56
N ALA A 82 15.98 22.95 16.70
CA ALA A 82 15.12 21.77 16.83
C ALA A 82 13.87 21.86 15.94
N VAL A 83 13.20 23.01 15.88
CA VAL A 83 12.05 23.24 15.00
C VAL A 83 12.45 23.10 13.53
N LEU A 84 13.57 23.70 13.14
CA LEU A 84 14.11 23.59 11.77
C LEU A 84 14.48 22.15 11.43
N LEU A 85 15.05 21.39 12.37
CA LEU A 85 15.36 19.97 12.18
C LEU A 85 14.09 19.14 11.98
N VAL A 86 13.05 19.35 12.81
CA VAL A 86 11.76 18.65 12.66
C VAL A 86 11.12 19.01 11.32
N ALA A 87 11.09 20.30 10.95
CA ALA A 87 10.58 20.74 9.66
C ALA A 87 11.37 20.13 8.49
N LEU A 88 12.70 20.04 8.61
CA LEU A 88 13.55 19.40 7.62
C LEU A 88 13.27 17.89 7.52
N VAL A 89 13.08 17.18 8.63
CA VAL A 89 12.74 15.75 8.64
C VAL A 89 11.33 15.52 8.07
N LEU A 90 10.36 16.38 8.38
CA LEU A 90 9.01 16.32 7.80
C LEU A 90 9.03 16.64 6.31
N ALA A 91 9.80 17.64 5.87
CA ALA A 91 9.96 17.95 4.45
C ALA A 91 10.72 16.84 3.71
N TRP A 92 11.77 16.28 4.32
CA TRP A 92 12.54 15.16 3.77
C TRP A 92 11.70 13.89 3.68
N SER A 93 10.91 13.56 4.71
CA SER A 93 9.99 12.42 4.70
C SER A 93 8.87 12.62 3.69
N SER A 94 8.28 13.82 3.60
CA SER A 94 7.28 14.16 2.57
C SER A 94 7.88 14.08 1.16
N ALA A 95 9.09 14.60 0.96
CA ALA A 95 9.79 14.51 -0.31
C ALA A 95 10.22 13.07 -0.64
N ARG A 96 10.57 12.26 0.35
CA ARG A 96 10.80 10.82 0.20
C ARG A 96 9.52 10.08 -0.15
N GLN A 97 8.41 10.38 0.51
CA GLN A 97 7.10 9.80 0.21
C GLN A 97 6.65 10.17 -1.21
N ALA A 98 6.84 11.43 -1.61
CA ALA A 98 6.60 11.88 -2.98
C ALA A 98 7.56 11.23 -3.99
N ARG A 99 8.85 11.04 -3.63
CA ARG A 99 9.83 10.30 -4.45
C ARG A 99 9.60 8.80 -4.47
N THR A 100 8.91 8.23 -3.49
CA THR A 100 8.50 6.84 -3.55
C THR A 100 7.23 6.72 -4.36
N VAL A 101 6.27 7.64 -4.28
CA VAL A 101 5.18 7.71 -5.29
C VAL A 101 5.74 8.00 -6.70
N ALA A 102 6.88 8.69 -6.81
CA ALA A 102 7.59 8.90 -8.08
C ALA A 102 8.64 7.82 -8.40
N GLY A 103 8.93 6.91 -7.46
CA GLY A 103 9.95 5.85 -7.56
C GLY A 103 9.35 4.46 -7.72
N THR A 104 8.15 4.25 -7.16
CA THR A 104 7.07 3.41 -7.68
C THR A 104 6.24 4.16 -8.74
N GLY A 105 6.64 5.38 -9.07
CA GLY A 105 6.25 6.09 -10.29
C GLY A 105 6.93 5.44 -11.49
N HIS A 106 6.73 4.13 -11.65
CA HIS A 106 6.82 3.54 -12.97
C HIS A 106 5.69 4.18 -13.76
N SER A 107 6.07 5.11 -14.62
CA SER A 107 5.20 5.58 -15.68
C SER A 107 4.60 4.35 -16.36
N HIS A 108 3.30 4.12 -16.17
CA HIS A 108 2.50 3.14 -16.92
C HIS A 108 2.37 3.51 -18.41
N GLN A 109 3.28 4.37 -18.91
CA GLN A 109 3.42 4.61 -20.32
C GLN A 109 4.17 3.41 -20.88
N PRO A 110 3.51 2.59 -21.72
CA PRO A 110 4.22 1.53 -22.42
C PRO A 110 5.44 2.14 -23.13
N SER A 111 6.61 1.51 -23.00
CA SER A 111 7.91 2.03 -23.49
C SER A 111 7.92 2.35 -24.99
N ARG A 112 6.91 1.86 -25.70
CA ARG A 112 6.50 2.20 -27.06
C ARG A 112 4.99 2.08 -27.18
N ALA A 113 4.42 2.64 -28.24
CA ALA A 113 3.04 2.33 -28.59
C ALA A 113 2.87 0.82 -28.84
N ALA A 114 1.74 0.28 -28.37
CA ALA A 114 1.33 -1.08 -28.65
C ALA A 114 0.87 -1.21 -30.11
N THR A 115 1.17 -2.34 -30.75
CA THR A 115 0.65 -2.64 -32.09
C THR A 115 -0.84 -2.99 -32.01
N PRO A 116 -1.59 -2.89 -33.13
CA PRO A 116 -2.98 -3.34 -33.15
C PRO A 116 -3.17 -4.80 -32.73
N ASP A 117 -2.19 -5.65 -32.99
CA ASP A 117 -2.24 -7.08 -32.65
C ASP A 117 -2.06 -7.28 -31.14
N GLU A 118 -1.15 -6.54 -30.52
CA GLU A 118 -0.95 -6.51 -29.07
C GLU A 118 -2.17 -5.96 -28.33
N VAL A 119 -2.84 -4.94 -28.89
CA VAL A 119 -4.11 -4.43 -28.36
C VAL A 119 -5.20 -5.51 -28.44
N ARG A 120 -5.33 -6.22 -29.58
CA ARG A 120 -6.31 -7.31 -29.70
C ARG A 120 -6.01 -8.46 -28.74
N ALA A 121 -4.75 -8.84 -28.63
CA ALA A 121 -4.31 -9.93 -27.77
C ALA A 121 -4.50 -9.61 -26.28
N SER A 122 -4.16 -8.39 -25.84
CA SER A 122 -4.42 -7.94 -24.46
C SER A 122 -5.91 -7.86 -24.14
N ASN A 123 -6.75 -7.35 -25.05
CA ASN A 123 -8.20 -7.36 -24.86
C ASN A 123 -8.78 -8.77 -24.79
N ALA A 124 -8.29 -9.69 -25.63
CA ALA A 124 -8.70 -11.09 -25.59
C ALA A 124 -8.32 -11.75 -24.24
N LEU A 125 -7.08 -11.54 -23.78
CA LEU A 125 -6.62 -12.04 -22.48
C LEU A 125 -7.50 -11.52 -21.33
N LEU A 126 -7.85 -10.23 -21.32
CA LEU A 126 -8.74 -9.67 -20.31
C LEU A 126 -10.13 -10.32 -20.36
N ALA A 127 -10.71 -10.45 -21.55
CA ALA A 127 -12.04 -11.03 -21.73
C ALA A 127 -12.08 -12.52 -21.31
N GLU A 128 -11.10 -13.30 -21.74
CA GLU A 128 -10.96 -14.72 -21.41
C GLU A 128 -10.71 -14.91 -19.92
N THR A 129 -9.87 -14.07 -19.29
CA THR A 129 -9.65 -14.12 -17.84
C THR A 129 -10.93 -13.79 -17.10
N THR A 130 -11.61 -12.71 -17.48
CA THR A 130 -12.89 -12.30 -16.87
C THR A 130 -13.92 -13.42 -16.92
N ALA A 131 -14.05 -14.11 -18.06
CA ALA A 131 -14.93 -15.26 -18.20
C ALA A 131 -14.46 -16.46 -17.38
N GLY A 132 -13.15 -16.77 -17.41
CA GLY A 132 -12.56 -17.92 -16.72
C GLY A 132 -12.68 -17.85 -15.20
N VAL A 133 -12.56 -16.66 -14.62
CA VAL A 133 -12.64 -16.47 -13.16
C VAL A 133 -14.04 -16.10 -12.66
N ALA A 134 -15.03 -15.94 -13.54
CA ALA A 134 -16.37 -15.49 -13.14
C ALA A 134 -17.00 -16.35 -12.03
N ARG A 135 -16.76 -17.67 -12.05
CA ARG A 135 -17.25 -18.61 -11.03
C ARG A 135 -16.69 -18.33 -9.63
N TYR A 136 -15.49 -17.73 -9.54
CA TYR A 136 -14.83 -17.41 -8.28
C TYR A 136 -15.31 -16.10 -7.64
N ARG A 137 -16.33 -15.45 -8.23
CA ARG A 137 -17.09 -14.44 -7.50
C ARG A 137 -17.74 -15.04 -6.25
N ASP A 138 -18.03 -16.34 -6.28
CA ASP A 138 -18.31 -17.13 -5.09
C ASP A 138 -16.99 -17.71 -4.52
N PRO A 139 -16.54 -17.27 -3.34
CA PRO A 139 -15.33 -17.80 -2.71
C PRO A 139 -15.39 -19.30 -2.44
N ALA A 140 -16.59 -19.88 -2.21
CA ALA A 140 -16.74 -21.31 -1.99
C ALA A 140 -16.35 -22.12 -3.24
N ALA A 141 -16.64 -21.61 -4.44
CA ALA A 141 -16.22 -22.21 -5.70
C ALA A 141 -14.69 -22.19 -5.85
N ALA A 142 -14.02 -21.12 -5.39
CA ALA A 142 -12.56 -21.05 -5.40
C ALA A 142 -11.95 -22.09 -4.44
N ILE A 143 -12.50 -22.22 -3.23
CA ILE A 143 -12.05 -23.23 -2.26
C ILE A 143 -12.25 -24.64 -2.81
N ALA A 144 -13.41 -24.92 -3.41
CA ALA A 144 -13.72 -26.21 -4.00
C ALA A 144 -12.78 -26.57 -5.17
N ASP A 145 -12.30 -25.58 -5.92
CA ASP A 145 -11.33 -25.75 -7.00
C ASP A 145 -9.87 -25.88 -6.50
N GLY A 146 -9.65 -25.72 -5.19
CA GLY A 146 -8.35 -25.89 -4.53
C GLY A 146 -7.57 -24.60 -4.30
N TYR A 147 -8.22 -23.43 -4.38
CA TYR A 147 -7.62 -22.17 -3.94
C TYR A 147 -7.70 -22.01 -2.43
N HIS A 148 -6.63 -21.48 -1.84
CA HIS A 148 -6.60 -21.12 -0.41
C HIS A 148 -5.88 -19.77 -0.22
N PRO A 149 -6.25 -18.96 0.80
CA PRO A 149 -5.55 -17.72 1.11
C PRO A 149 -4.07 -17.97 1.44
N ALA A 150 -3.16 -17.22 0.82
CA ALA A 150 -1.72 -17.22 1.14
C ALA A 150 -1.25 -15.92 1.79
N THR A 151 -2.18 -15.01 2.03
CA THR A 151 -2.00 -13.73 2.71
C THR A 151 -2.82 -13.74 4.00
N PRO A 152 -2.39 -13.02 5.05
CA PRO A 152 -3.18 -12.87 6.27
C PRO A 152 -4.58 -12.32 5.98
N SER A 153 -5.60 -12.79 6.69
CA SER A 153 -6.98 -12.32 6.51
C SER A 153 -7.19 -10.84 6.84
N SER A 154 -6.25 -10.22 7.56
CA SER A 154 -6.23 -8.78 7.83
C SER A 154 -5.70 -7.94 6.68
N ALA A 155 -5.12 -8.55 5.64
CA ALA A 155 -4.65 -7.83 4.47
C ALA A 155 -5.85 -7.27 3.69
N LEU A 156 -5.73 -6.05 3.16
CA LEU A 156 -6.80 -5.45 2.35
C LEU A 156 -6.99 -6.17 1.02
N ILE A 157 -5.87 -6.53 0.37
CA ILE A 157 -5.86 -7.39 -0.80
C ILE A 157 -5.37 -8.76 -0.36
N SER A 158 -6.16 -9.79 -0.66
CA SER A 158 -5.82 -11.17 -0.36
C SER A 158 -5.47 -11.92 -1.63
N GLU A 159 -4.25 -12.42 -1.69
CA GLU A 159 -3.80 -13.39 -2.68
C GLU A 159 -4.24 -14.80 -2.25
N TRP A 160 -4.96 -15.47 -3.14
CA TRP A 160 -5.40 -16.85 -3.01
C TRP A 160 -4.71 -17.72 -4.04
N ILE A 161 -4.17 -18.85 -3.60
CA ILE A 161 -3.23 -19.66 -4.37
C ILE A 161 -3.83 -21.01 -4.70
N ASN A 162 -3.64 -21.50 -5.92
CA ASN A 162 -3.91 -22.89 -6.28
C ASN A 162 -2.59 -23.64 -6.52
N PRO A 163 -2.10 -24.43 -5.55
CA PRO A 163 -0.81 -25.11 -5.68
C PRO A 163 -0.74 -26.12 -6.82
N SER A 164 -1.88 -26.70 -7.22
CA SER A 164 -1.94 -27.64 -8.35
C SER A 164 -1.70 -26.88 -9.66
N TYR A 165 -2.30 -25.70 -9.80
CA TYR A 165 -2.13 -24.87 -11.00
C TYR A 165 -0.73 -24.28 -11.08
N SER A 166 -0.17 -23.83 -9.96
CA SER A 166 1.23 -23.37 -9.91
C SER A 166 2.26 -24.44 -10.31
N LYS A 167 1.94 -25.73 -10.11
CA LYS A 167 2.83 -26.86 -10.47
C LYS A 167 2.58 -27.41 -11.87
N ALA A 168 1.44 -27.10 -12.49
CA ALA A 168 1.05 -27.64 -13.78
C ALA A 168 1.85 -27.06 -14.96
N ALA A 169 2.72 -26.07 -14.71
CA ALA A 169 3.55 -25.39 -15.70
C ALA A 169 2.76 -24.86 -16.92
N ARG A 170 1.47 -24.56 -16.72
CA ARG A 170 0.66 -23.82 -17.68
C ARG A 170 1.11 -22.36 -17.62
N VAL A 171 1.32 -21.77 -18.78
CA VAL A 171 1.68 -20.36 -18.87
C VAL A 171 0.47 -19.63 -19.43
N LEU A 172 -0.05 -18.68 -18.65
CA LEU A 172 -1.12 -17.78 -19.08
C LEU A 172 -2.39 -18.52 -19.54
N ASP A 173 -2.91 -19.46 -18.72
CA ASP A 173 -4.20 -20.14 -18.96
C ASP A 173 -5.35 -19.42 -18.23
N PRO A 174 -6.19 -18.63 -18.93
CA PRO A 174 -7.20 -17.80 -18.29
C PRO A 174 -8.29 -18.57 -17.53
N ARG A 175 -8.42 -19.89 -17.74
CA ARG A 175 -9.41 -20.74 -17.05
C ARG A 175 -8.89 -21.33 -15.75
N HIS A 176 -7.57 -21.34 -15.56
CA HIS A 176 -6.89 -21.95 -14.42
C HIS A 176 -5.73 -21.07 -13.92
N PRO A 177 -5.98 -19.80 -13.56
CA PRO A 177 -4.92 -18.90 -13.10
C PRO A 177 -4.26 -19.43 -11.83
N GLU A 178 -2.96 -19.25 -11.67
CA GLU A 178 -2.25 -19.75 -10.49
C GLU A 178 -2.72 -19.06 -9.20
N ARG A 179 -3.19 -17.81 -9.34
CA ARG A 179 -3.57 -16.93 -8.25
C ARG A 179 -4.87 -16.18 -8.54
N LEU A 180 -5.69 -16.04 -7.52
CA LEU A 180 -6.85 -15.12 -7.51
C LEU A 180 -6.56 -13.97 -6.54
N MET A 181 -6.98 -12.78 -6.93
CA MET A 181 -6.82 -11.57 -6.13
C MET A 181 -8.19 -11.12 -5.63
N TYR A 182 -8.35 -11.05 -4.32
CA TYR A 182 -9.57 -10.58 -3.66
C TYR A 182 -9.31 -9.27 -2.91
N VAL A 183 -10.31 -8.40 -2.86
CA VAL A 183 -10.38 -7.33 -1.87
C VAL A 183 -11.22 -7.83 -0.70
N ASN A 184 -10.67 -7.77 0.52
CA ASN A 184 -11.41 -8.15 1.71
C ASN A 184 -12.38 -7.03 2.10
N GLY A 185 -13.68 -7.24 1.87
CA GLY A 185 -14.74 -6.32 2.23
C GLY A 185 -15.53 -6.75 3.48
N PRO A 186 -16.44 -5.90 3.99
CA PRO A 186 -17.24 -6.20 5.19
C PRO A 186 -18.10 -7.47 5.05
N GLY A 187 -18.60 -7.74 3.82
CA GLY A 187 -19.39 -8.93 3.49
C GLY A 187 -18.57 -10.16 3.11
N GLY A 188 -17.24 -10.08 3.14
CA GLY A 188 -16.33 -11.13 2.71
C GLY A 188 -15.43 -10.74 1.53
N PRO A 189 -14.65 -11.69 0.98
CA PRO A 189 -13.71 -11.42 -0.09
C PRO A 189 -14.44 -11.18 -1.42
N ILE A 190 -14.10 -10.08 -2.10
CA ILE A 190 -14.67 -9.64 -3.39
C ILE A 190 -13.63 -9.87 -4.47
N LEU A 191 -13.95 -10.66 -5.50
CA LEU A 191 -13.00 -10.97 -6.58
C LEU A 191 -12.59 -9.70 -7.36
N ALA A 192 -11.30 -9.39 -7.35
CA ALA A 192 -10.72 -8.24 -8.05
C ALA A 192 -10.04 -8.63 -9.37
N GLY A 193 -9.44 -9.82 -9.42
CA GLY A 193 -8.65 -10.22 -10.58
C GLY A 193 -8.00 -11.58 -10.43
N ALA A 194 -7.12 -11.87 -11.39
CA ALA A 194 -6.24 -13.02 -11.40
C ALA A 194 -4.79 -12.56 -11.52
N MET A 195 -3.87 -13.43 -11.09
CA MET A 195 -2.46 -13.26 -11.36
C MET A 195 -1.89 -14.55 -11.93
N PHE A 196 -1.18 -14.42 -13.06
CA PHE A 196 -0.47 -15.51 -13.70
C PHE A 196 0.99 -15.48 -13.26
N VAL A 197 1.55 -16.64 -12.93
CA VAL A 197 2.89 -16.73 -12.35
C VAL A 197 3.70 -17.73 -13.14
N MET A 198 4.89 -17.32 -13.58
CA MET A 198 5.79 -18.21 -14.30
C MET A 198 6.25 -19.38 -13.41
N PRO A 199 6.48 -20.59 -13.96
CA PRO A 199 6.84 -21.77 -13.16
C PRO A 199 8.20 -21.65 -12.45
N SER A 200 9.06 -20.75 -12.91
CA SER A 200 10.40 -20.54 -12.36
C SER A 200 10.86 -19.09 -12.56
N VAL A 201 11.71 -18.62 -11.64
CA VAL A 201 12.41 -17.33 -11.73
C VAL A 201 13.30 -17.21 -12.97
N ALA A 202 13.70 -18.35 -13.56
CA ALA A 202 14.57 -18.40 -14.73
C ALA A 202 13.88 -17.98 -16.04
N PHE A 203 12.55 -17.91 -16.07
CA PHE A 203 11.80 -17.59 -17.28
C PHE A 203 11.09 -16.24 -17.16
N ASP A 204 11.11 -15.49 -18.25
CA ASP A 204 10.22 -14.35 -18.47
C ASP A 204 8.87 -14.84 -18.99
N GLY A 205 7.82 -14.05 -18.77
CA GLY A 205 6.51 -14.35 -19.33
C GLY A 205 6.36 -13.91 -20.80
N PRO A 206 5.38 -14.49 -21.53
CA PRO A 206 5.16 -14.18 -22.93
C PRO A 206 4.71 -12.72 -23.12
N ALA A 207 5.31 -12.04 -24.10
CA ALA A 207 4.98 -10.64 -24.45
C ALA A 207 3.71 -10.51 -25.32
N LEU A 208 2.61 -11.17 -24.93
CA LEU A 208 1.39 -11.30 -25.75
C LEU A 208 0.73 -9.95 -26.06
N GLY A 209 0.57 -9.08 -25.06
CA GLY A 209 0.09 -7.70 -25.23
C GLY A 209 1.21 -6.68 -25.40
N GLY A 210 2.44 -7.14 -25.68
CA GLY A 210 3.63 -6.31 -25.72
C GLY A 210 3.73 -5.41 -24.48
N PRO A 211 3.77 -4.08 -24.64
CA PRO A 211 3.96 -3.19 -23.52
C PRO A 211 2.67 -2.93 -22.71
N LEU A 212 1.51 -3.49 -23.11
CA LEU A 212 0.25 -3.42 -22.36
C LEU A 212 0.11 -4.49 -21.28
N THR A 213 0.85 -5.60 -21.38
CA THR A 213 0.80 -6.72 -20.43
C THR A 213 2.16 -6.91 -19.78
N PRO A 214 2.61 -5.96 -18.94
CA PRO A 214 3.95 -6.00 -18.36
C PRO A 214 4.06 -7.12 -17.32
N TRP A 215 4.91 -8.10 -17.60
CA TRP A 215 5.37 -9.04 -16.59
C TRP A 215 6.38 -8.35 -15.68
N HIS A 216 6.25 -8.54 -14.37
CA HIS A 216 7.15 -7.97 -13.37
C HIS A 216 7.58 -9.04 -12.36
N ARG A 217 8.58 -8.71 -11.55
CA ARG A 217 9.07 -9.55 -10.46
C ARG A 217 9.22 -8.68 -9.23
N HIS A 218 8.88 -9.23 -8.08
CA HIS A 218 9.23 -8.61 -6.81
C HIS A 218 10.60 -9.09 -6.35
N THR A 219 11.38 -8.15 -5.84
CA THR A 219 12.67 -8.40 -5.18
C THR A 219 12.64 -7.96 -3.72
N ASP A 220 11.48 -7.54 -3.23
CA ASP A 220 11.29 -6.88 -1.94
C ASP A 220 10.31 -7.62 -1.02
N LEU A 221 9.61 -8.64 -1.50
CA LEU A 221 8.64 -9.39 -0.70
C LEU A 221 9.31 -10.34 0.31
N CYS A 222 8.77 -10.37 1.53
CA CYS A 222 9.23 -11.19 2.66
C CYS A 222 8.35 -12.42 2.85
N PHE A 223 8.97 -13.60 2.82
CA PHE A 223 8.28 -14.88 2.94
C PHE A 223 8.74 -15.67 4.15
N LEU A 224 7.79 -16.31 4.83
CA LEU A 224 8.07 -17.37 5.80
C LEU A 224 8.58 -18.64 5.10
N PRO A 225 9.23 -19.58 5.82
CA PRO A 225 9.72 -20.83 5.22
C PRO A 225 8.64 -21.67 4.52
N ASN A 226 7.38 -21.52 4.94
CA ASN A 226 6.22 -22.19 4.34
C ASN A 226 5.66 -21.48 3.10
N GLY A 227 6.26 -20.37 2.66
CA GLY A 227 5.84 -19.59 1.49
C GLY A 227 4.76 -18.52 1.76
N THR A 228 4.36 -18.31 3.02
CA THR A 228 3.40 -17.24 3.38
C THR A 228 4.05 -15.87 3.18
N LEU A 229 3.37 -14.98 2.48
CA LEU A 229 3.77 -13.58 2.33
C LEU A 229 3.43 -12.82 3.63
N VAL A 230 4.44 -12.24 4.28
CA VAL A 230 4.28 -11.54 5.59
C VAL A 230 4.64 -10.07 5.55
N GLY A 231 5.03 -9.55 4.39
CA GLY A 231 5.29 -8.14 4.19
C GLY A 231 6.27 -7.88 3.05
N THR A 232 6.80 -6.66 3.03
CA THR A 232 7.87 -6.22 2.13
C THR A 232 9.02 -5.65 2.95
N ASN A 233 10.25 -5.82 2.47
CA ASN A 233 11.46 -5.18 2.98
C ASN A 233 11.71 -3.82 2.31
N GLY A 234 10.71 -3.31 1.58
CA GLY A 234 10.71 -2.02 0.91
C GLY A 234 11.25 -0.91 1.82
N TYR A 235 11.84 0.12 1.21
CA TYR A 235 12.54 1.20 1.91
C TYR A 235 13.82 0.77 2.68
N GLY A 236 14.32 -0.45 2.45
CA GLY A 236 15.57 -0.94 3.05
C GLY A 236 15.41 -1.46 4.48
N PHE A 237 14.19 -1.72 4.92
CA PHE A 237 13.93 -2.36 6.21
C PHE A 237 14.31 -3.84 6.17
N ALA A 238 14.60 -4.43 7.33
CA ALA A 238 14.78 -5.88 7.42
C ALA A 238 13.42 -6.58 7.33
N CYS A 239 13.38 -7.78 6.75
CA CYS A 239 12.18 -8.62 6.81
C CYS A 239 11.81 -8.94 8.27
N PRO A 240 10.50 -9.13 8.56
CA PRO A 240 10.05 -9.60 9.87
C PRO A 240 10.81 -10.85 10.33
N LEU A 241 10.99 -10.98 11.64
CA LEU A 241 11.80 -12.04 12.23
C LEU A 241 11.29 -13.42 11.80
N GLY A 242 12.19 -14.28 11.29
CA GLY A 242 11.84 -15.60 10.77
C GLY A 242 11.38 -15.64 9.31
N SER A 243 11.33 -14.49 8.62
CA SER A 243 11.08 -14.40 7.18
C SER A 243 12.31 -13.93 6.40
N ARG A 244 12.31 -14.15 5.08
CA ARG A 244 13.40 -13.75 4.19
C ARG A 244 12.87 -13.19 2.88
N THR A 245 13.63 -12.31 2.25
CA THR A 245 13.33 -11.84 0.90
C THR A 245 13.58 -12.93 -0.11
N LEU A 246 12.63 -13.12 -1.04
CA LEU A 246 12.80 -14.01 -2.18
C LEU A 246 12.45 -13.24 -3.46
N ILE A 247 13.20 -13.51 -4.54
CA ILE A 247 12.81 -13.05 -5.87
C ILE A 247 11.66 -13.93 -6.34
N THR A 248 10.56 -13.31 -6.73
CA THR A 248 9.41 -14.03 -7.26
C THR A 248 9.64 -14.41 -8.73
N PRO A 249 9.03 -15.49 -9.24
CA PRO A 249 8.89 -15.67 -10.67
C PRO A 249 8.20 -14.47 -11.32
N ALA A 250 8.38 -14.30 -12.63
CA ALA A 250 7.68 -13.25 -13.36
C ALA A 250 6.17 -13.46 -13.24
N MET A 251 5.44 -12.38 -12.97
CA MET A 251 3.99 -12.41 -12.80
C MET A 251 3.29 -11.32 -13.61
N LEU A 252 2.05 -11.60 -13.99
CA LEU A 252 1.16 -10.69 -14.70
C LEU A 252 -0.17 -10.62 -13.97
N HIS A 253 -0.50 -9.42 -13.49
CA HIS A 253 -1.82 -9.13 -12.94
C HIS A 253 -2.83 -8.88 -14.06
N VAL A 254 -4.04 -9.40 -13.90
CA VAL A 254 -5.20 -9.12 -14.75
C VAL A 254 -6.38 -8.75 -13.86
N TRP A 255 -6.64 -7.45 -13.74
CA TRP A 255 -7.75 -6.89 -12.99
C TRP A 255 -9.03 -6.97 -13.83
N VAL A 256 -10.01 -7.73 -13.33
CA VAL A 256 -11.34 -7.89 -13.98
C VAL A 256 -12.35 -6.86 -13.47
N VAL A 257 -11.84 -5.89 -12.70
CA VAL A 257 -12.54 -4.72 -12.16
C VAL A 257 -11.92 -3.45 -12.73
N TYR A 258 -12.60 -2.32 -12.57
CA TYR A 258 -12.06 -1.04 -12.99
C TYR A 258 -10.78 -0.71 -12.22
N ASN A 259 -9.67 -0.47 -12.94
CA ASN A 259 -8.44 0.07 -12.40
C ASN A 259 -7.98 1.27 -13.26
N PRO A 260 -7.86 2.49 -12.71
CA PRO A 260 -7.43 3.68 -13.45
C PRO A 260 -6.10 3.54 -14.19
N ALA A 261 -5.16 2.75 -13.66
CA ALA A 261 -3.87 2.47 -14.29
C ALA A 261 -3.96 1.43 -15.42
N GLY A 262 -5.13 0.85 -15.63
CA GLY A 262 -5.40 -0.17 -16.63
C GLY A 262 -5.56 -1.58 -16.05
N PRO A 263 -6.11 -2.52 -16.84
CA PRO A 263 -6.41 -3.88 -16.40
C PRO A 263 -5.16 -4.74 -16.13
N PHE A 264 -3.99 -4.31 -16.59
CA PHE A 264 -2.72 -5.03 -16.42
C PHE A 264 -1.70 -4.25 -15.58
N ALA A 265 -2.15 -3.24 -14.84
CA ALA A 265 -1.28 -2.53 -13.92
C ALA A 265 -0.74 -3.49 -12.85
N GLU A 266 0.48 -3.25 -12.38
CA GLU A 266 1.12 -4.04 -11.31
C GLU A 266 0.26 -4.05 -10.04
N ASP A 267 -0.27 -2.88 -9.64
CA ASP A 267 -1.09 -2.73 -8.45
C ASP A 267 -2.56 -2.43 -8.78
N LEU A 268 -3.45 -2.85 -7.88
CA LEU A 268 -4.82 -2.37 -7.83
C LEU A 268 -4.86 -1.02 -7.12
N SER A 269 -5.26 0.05 -7.81
CA SER A 269 -5.22 1.38 -7.21
C SER A 269 -6.13 1.51 -5.99
N PRO A 270 -5.77 2.34 -4.99
CA PRO A 270 -6.66 2.65 -3.87
C PRO A 270 -8.07 3.09 -4.28
N ARG A 271 -8.19 3.88 -5.36
CA ARG A 271 -9.49 4.30 -5.89
C ARG A 271 -10.33 3.15 -6.43
N ALA A 272 -9.69 2.15 -7.03
CA ALA A 272 -10.37 0.94 -7.48
C ALA A 272 -10.90 0.12 -6.30
N ILE A 273 -10.08 -0.01 -5.24
CA ILE A 273 -10.47 -0.70 -4.01
C ILE A 273 -11.69 -0.04 -3.37
N VAL A 274 -11.65 1.27 -3.14
CA VAL A 274 -12.80 2.01 -2.58
C VAL A 274 -14.06 1.78 -3.40
N ARG A 275 -13.97 1.89 -4.73
CA ARG A 275 -15.12 1.65 -5.62
C ARG A 275 -15.69 0.24 -5.52
N MET A 276 -14.83 -0.77 -5.29
CA MET A 276 -15.29 -2.14 -5.07
C MET A 276 -16.02 -2.28 -3.73
N LEU A 277 -15.51 -1.64 -2.68
CA LEU A 277 -16.10 -1.70 -1.34
C LEU A 277 -17.42 -0.93 -1.25
N ASP A 278 -17.54 0.22 -1.92
CA ASP A 278 -18.78 1.01 -1.97
C ASP A 278 -19.92 0.32 -2.73
N GLY A 279 -19.59 -0.63 -3.62
CA GLY A 279 -20.54 -1.36 -4.44
C GLY A 279 -20.84 -2.79 -3.98
N ALA A 280 -20.27 -3.22 -2.84
CA ALA A 280 -20.37 -4.57 -2.31
C ALA A 280 -21.41 -4.72 -1.19
#